data_AF-A0A2V8NAQ5-F1
#
_entry.id   AF-A0A2V8NAQ5-F1
#
_cell.length_a   1.000
_cell.length_b   1.000
_cell.length_c   1.000
_cell.angle_alpha   90.00
_cell.angle_beta   90.00
_cell.angle_gamma   90.00
#
_symmetry.space_group_name_H-M   'P 1'
#
loop_
_entity.id
_entity.type
_entity.pdbx_description
1 polymer ?
#
loop_
_entity_poly.entity_id
_entity_poly.type
_entity_poly.pdbx_seq_one_letter_code
_entity_poly.pdbx_strand_id
1 'polypeptide(L)'
;MVVDSFLNRHTGNPVALDYLKALDVDPSRNLKRLVITHWHNDHTRGASAILTTAPVAKTWASVALQQQNFSKLVAASGTEPDFGTDEFRRVLELLKARAGGRKEELAFSWAKANTTIFQSAQCSVVSLSPSDASITLAFQEIGKLVPTLGPRLKAVAQTANEVAVALWIRFGANNVLLGADLEAGTARTGWKAIVADEERPSGRAGLLKVPHHGSDDAHEPLMWEHLVAPTCMAVITPYNASSKPLPSKADVDRILKQTPHLYLSGPRPSKTTGLSPAVERLIRQVAPDFRDVTGNLGHVRFRVDSNGNNHQIELFGRAQKLSA
;
A
#
# COMPACT_ATOMS: atom_id res chain seq x y z
N MET A 1 -12.83 -5.86 1.20
CA MET A 1 -12.05 -4.61 1.06
C MET A 1 -10.72 -4.98 0.42
N VAL A 2 -10.19 -4.14 -0.46
CA VAL A 2 -8.83 -4.26 -0.99
C VAL A 2 -8.03 -3.05 -0.52
N VAL A 3 -6.76 -3.27 -0.15
CA VAL A 3 -5.81 -2.23 0.23
C VAL A 3 -4.65 -2.34 -0.74
N ASP A 4 -4.35 -1.24 -1.42
CA ASP A 4 -3.40 -1.12 -2.52
C ASP A 4 -3.67 -2.08 -3.70
N SER A 5 -2.87 -1.94 -4.75
CA SER A 5 -2.97 -2.68 -5.99
C SER A 5 -1.63 -2.77 -6.70
N PHE A 6 -1.37 -3.94 -7.26
CA PHE A 6 -0.33 -4.13 -8.26
C PHE A 6 -0.77 -5.19 -9.27
N LEU A 7 -0.09 -5.22 -10.42
CA LEU A 7 -0.42 -6.13 -11.51
C LEU A 7 0.30 -7.47 -11.36
N ASN A 8 -0.45 -8.54 -11.62
CA ASN A 8 0.10 -9.86 -11.85
C ASN A 8 0.82 -9.85 -13.21
N ARG A 9 2.11 -10.20 -13.24
CA ARG A 9 2.91 -10.18 -14.46
C ARG A 9 2.46 -11.22 -15.50
N HIS A 10 1.84 -12.31 -15.05
CA HIS A 10 1.34 -13.37 -15.92
C HIS A 10 0.04 -12.98 -16.60
N THR A 11 -0.96 -12.55 -15.83
CA THR A 11 -2.30 -12.25 -16.35
C THR A 11 -2.42 -10.82 -16.85
N GLY A 12 -1.60 -9.89 -16.36
CA GLY A 12 -1.75 -8.45 -16.57
C GLY A 12 -2.86 -7.82 -15.71
N ASN A 13 -3.60 -8.62 -14.94
CA ASN A 13 -4.70 -8.15 -14.10
C ASN A 13 -4.19 -7.67 -12.73
N PRO A 14 -4.95 -6.82 -12.02
CA PRO A 14 -4.72 -6.59 -10.60
C PRO A 14 -4.80 -7.92 -9.82
N VAL A 15 -3.79 -8.20 -9.00
CA VAL A 15 -3.68 -9.48 -8.27
C VAL A 15 -4.88 -9.74 -7.35
N ALA A 16 -5.49 -8.68 -6.82
CA ALA A 16 -6.68 -8.77 -5.98
C ALA A 16 -7.89 -9.30 -6.75
N LEU A 17 -8.05 -8.93 -8.04
CA LEU A 17 -9.15 -9.44 -8.86
C LEU A 17 -8.94 -10.90 -9.22
N ASP A 18 -7.70 -11.29 -9.57
CA ASP A 18 -7.35 -12.69 -9.81
C ASP A 18 -7.66 -13.54 -8.55
N TYR A 19 -7.29 -13.04 -7.36
CA TYR A 19 -7.56 -13.72 -6.10
C TYR A 19 -9.05 -13.83 -5.77
N LEU A 20 -9.81 -12.74 -5.88
CA LEU A 20 -11.26 -12.77 -5.63
C LEU A 20 -11.98 -13.72 -6.58
N LYS A 21 -11.60 -13.74 -7.86
CA LYS A 21 -12.14 -14.70 -8.84
C LYS A 21 -11.82 -16.15 -8.46
N ALA A 22 -10.61 -16.43 -7.98
CA ALA A 22 -10.25 -17.77 -7.49
C ALA A 22 -11.03 -18.20 -6.23
N LEU A 23 -11.63 -17.24 -5.51
CA LEU A 23 -12.53 -17.49 -4.39
C LEU A 23 -14.01 -17.54 -4.78
N ASP A 24 -14.32 -17.45 -6.08
CA ASP A 24 -15.69 -17.29 -6.58
C ASP A 24 -16.44 -16.07 -5.99
N VAL A 25 -15.69 -15.01 -5.65
CA VAL A 25 -16.24 -13.75 -5.15
C VAL A 25 -16.42 -12.78 -6.30
N ASP A 26 -17.67 -12.45 -6.63
CA ASP A 26 -18.00 -11.40 -7.60
C ASP A 26 -17.60 -10.01 -7.06
N PRO A 27 -16.57 -9.35 -7.59
CA PRO A 27 -16.12 -8.05 -7.10
C PRO A 27 -17.13 -6.94 -7.37
N SER A 28 -17.96 -7.06 -8.42
CA SER A 28 -18.92 -6.04 -8.80
C SER A 28 -19.97 -5.78 -7.72
N ARG A 29 -20.25 -6.82 -6.92
CA ARG A 29 -21.20 -6.79 -5.81
C ARG A 29 -20.51 -6.77 -4.45
N ASN A 30 -19.40 -7.49 -4.29
CA ASN A 30 -18.83 -7.76 -2.96
C ASN A 30 -17.63 -6.88 -2.60
N LEU A 31 -16.94 -6.29 -3.57
CA LEU A 31 -15.85 -5.36 -3.28
C LEU A 31 -16.43 -3.99 -2.93
N LYS A 32 -16.63 -3.73 -1.63
CA LYS A 32 -17.24 -2.49 -1.15
C LYS A 32 -16.27 -1.33 -0.94
N ARG A 33 -14.97 -1.60 -0.85
CA ARG A 33 -13.93 -0.60 -0.50
C ARG A 33 -12.60 -0.92 -1.16
N LEU A 34 -11.98 0.11 -1.73
CA LEU A 34 -10.58 0.14 -2.13
C LEU A 34 -9.87 1.24 -1.35
N VAL A 35 -8.81 0.91 -0.62
CA VAL A 35 -7.96 1.90 0.05
C VAL A 35 -6.64 2.00 -0.70
N ILE A 36 -6.29 3.19 -1.17
CA ILE A 36 -4.97 3.50 -1.74
C ILE A 36 -4.16 4.17 -0.64
N THR A 37 -3.10 3.51 -0.17
CA THR A 37 -2.34 4.00 0.99
C THR A 37 -1.55 5.25 0.65
N HIS A 38 -0.92 5.30 -0.52
CA HIS A 38 -0.25 6.45 -1.10
C HIS A 38 -0.12 6.27 -2.62
N TRP A 39 0.47 7.23 -3.33
CA TRP A 39 0.37 7.26 -4.79
C TRP A 39 1.39 6.41 -5.56
N HIS A 40 2.41 5.82 -4.90
CA HIS A 40 3.44 5.08 -5.63
C HIS A 40 2.89 3.92 -6.47
N ASN A 41 3.59 3.62 -7.56
CA ASN A 41 3.15 2.67 -8.57
C ASN A 41 3.00 1.23 -8.05
N ASP A 42 3.84 0.81 -7.12
CA ASP A 42 3.75 -0.51 -6.49
C ASP A 42 2.59 -0.64 -5.47
N HIS A 43 1.89 0.47 -5.20
CA HIS A 43 0.68 0.52 -4.38
C HIS A 43 -0.58 0.85 -5.19
N THR A 44 -0.45 1.49 -6.35
CA THR A 44 -1.61 1.94 -7.12
C THR A 44 -1.87 1.14 -8.38
N ARG A 45 -0.86 0.54 -9.02
CA ARG A 45 -1.00 -0.05 -10.35
C ARG A 45 -2.18 -1.03 -10.46
N GLY A 46 -3.10 -0.74 -11.37
CA GLY A 46 -4.31 -1.53 -11.58
C GLY A 46 -5.51 -1.13 -10.71
N ALA A 47 -5.38 -0.13 -9.84
CA ALA A 47 -6.47 0.38 -9.01
C ALA A 47 -7.66 0.86 -9.85
N SER A 48 -7.41 1.48 -11.01
CA SER A 48 -8.48 1.90 -11.92
C SER A 48 -9.27 0.69 -12.45
N ALA A 49 -8.60 -0.40 -12.80
CA ALA A 49 -9.24 -1.65 -13.24
C ALA A 49 -10.03 -2.32 -12.10
N ILE A 50 -9.53 -2.30 -10.87
CA ILE A 50 -10.27 -2.75 -9.68
C ILE A 50 -11.57 -1.97 -9.56
N LEU A 51 -11.50 -0.64 -9.62
CA LEU A 51 -12.69 0.19 -9.49
C LEU A 51 -13.65 -0.07 -10.64
N THR A 52 -13.21 -0.08 -11.89
CA THR A 52 -14.06 -0.40 -13.05
C THR A 52 -14.83 -1.71 -12.83
N THR A 53 -14.17 -2.74 -12.30
CA THR A 53 -14.79 -4.04 -11.99
C THR A 53 -15.73 -3.98 -10.79
N ALA A 54 -15.47 -3.09 -9.82
CA ALA A 54 -16.24 -2.90 -8.60
C ALA A 54 -16.92 -1.51 -8.55
N PRO A 55 -18.00 -1.29 -9.32
CA PRO A 55 -18.65 0.03 -9.40
C PRO A 55 -19.23 0.51 -8.07
N VAL A 56 -19.58 -0.42 -7.17
CA VAL A 56 -20.12 -0.11 -5.82
C VAL A 56 -19.03 0.18 -4.78
N ALA A 57 -17.75 0.06 -5.13
CA ALA A 57 -16.66 0.28 -4.20
C ALA A 57 -16.52 1.77 -3.86
N LYS A 58 -16.49 2.10 -2.56
CA LYS A 58 -16.02 3.41 -2.10
C LYS A 58 -14.48 3.42 -2.12
N THR A 59 -13.90 4.42 -2.75
CA THR A 59 -12.44 4.58 -2.80
C THR A 59 -11.98 5.47 -1.67
N TRP A 60 -10.91 5.07 -0.97
CA TRP A 60 -10.27 5.83 0.10
C TRP A 60 -8.83 6.15 -0.27
N ALA A 61 -8.36 7.34 0.10
CA ALA A 61 -6.96 7.74 -0.03
C ALA A 61 -6.57 8.70 1.09
N SER A 62 -5.27 8.90 1.28
CA SER A 62 -4.73 9.90 2.22
C SER A 62 -5.30 11.29 1.93
N VAL A 63 -5.80 11.98 2.97
CA VAL A 63 -6.31 13.36 2.85
C VAL A 63 -5.26 14.34 2.34
N ALA A 64 -3.97 14.03 2.53
CA ALA A 64 -2.87 14.83 2.01
C ALA A 64 -2.89 14.97 0.47
N LEU A 65 -3.60 14.08 -0.23
CA LEU A 65 -3.75 14.08 -1.69
C LEU A 65 -4.97 14.88 -2.18
N GLN A 66 -5.82 15.39 -1.28
CA GLN A 66 -6.99 16.19 -1.63
C GLN A 66 -6.63 17.59 -2.15
N GLN A 67 -5.41 18.05 -1.91
CA GLN A 67 -5.01 19.43 -2.17
C GLN A 67 -4.90 19.78 -3.67
N GLN A 68 -5.09 21.08 -3.97
CA GLN A 68 -4.98 21.61 -5.33
C GLN A 68 -3.59 21.42 -5.93
N ASN A 69 -2.52 21.53 -5.13
CA ASN A 69 -1.15 21.36 -5.63
C ASN A 69 -0.88 19.93 -6.09
N PHE A 70 -1.45 18.93 -5.40
CA PHE A 70 -1.39 17.55 -5.84
C PHE A 70 -2.21 17.35 -7.13
N SER A 71 -3.37 17.99 -7.26
CA SER A 71 -4.12 17.99 -8.52
C SER A 71 -3.32 18.59 -9.69
N LYS A 72 -2.52 19.65 -9.44
CA LYS A 72 -1.60 20.23 -10.43
C LYS A 72 -0.47 19.26 -10.79
N LEU A 73 0.11 18.58 -9.80
CA LEU A 73 1.13 17.55 -10.01
C LEU A 73 0.59 16.41 -10.90
N VAL A 74 -0.61 15.92 -10.58
CA VAL A 74 -1.30 14.88 -11.35
C VAL A 74 -1.64 15.35 -12.77
N ALA A 75 -2.03 16.61 -12.96
CA ALA A 75 -2.29 17.17 -14.29
C ALA A 75 -0.99 17.29 -15.11
N ALA A 76 0.12 17.68 -14.48
CA ALA A 76 1.41 17.80 -15.13
C ALA A 76 2.02 16.44 -15.52
N SER A 77 1.68 15.34 -14.82
CA SER A 77 2.11 14.00 -15.25
C SER A 77 1.45 13.54 -16.55
N GLY A 78 0.35 14.17 -16.98
CA GLY A 78 -0.29 13.87 -18.27
C GLY A 78 0.57 14.24 -19.48
N THR A 79 1.56 15.12 -19.33
CA THR A 79 2.45 15.56 -20.41
C THR A 79 3.79 14.84 -20.43
N GLU A 80 4.18 14.15 -19.35
CA GLU A 80 5.50 13.55 -19.17
C GLU A 80 5.38 12.20 -18.46
N PRO A 81 5.82 11.08 -19.06
CA PRO A 81 5.71 9.77 -18.45
C PRO A 81 6.59 9.64 -17.18
N ASP A 82 6.11 8.85 -16.19
CA ASP A 82 6.90 8.29 -15.06
C ASP A 82 6.94 9.07 -13.72
N PHE A 83 5.96 9.92 -13.42
CA PHE A 83 5.84 10.55 -12.08
C PHE A 83 5.24 9.65 -10.98
N GLY A 84 4.83 8.43 -11.34
CA GLY A 84 4.13 7.53 -10.42
C GLY A 84 2.71 7.96 -10.07
N THR A 85 2.16 9.00 -10.71
CA THR A 85 0.81 9.54 -10.44
C THR A 85 -0.23 9.14 -11.49
N ASP A 86 0.18 8.47 -12.58
CA ASP A 86 -0.69 8.22 -13.73
C ASP A 86 -1.88 7.32 -13.40
N GLU A 87 -1.65 6.30 -12.58
CA GLU A 87 -2.74 5.41 -12.14
C GLU A 87 -3.70 6.15 -11.20
N PHE A 88 -3.19 7.03 -10.34
CA PHE A 88 -4.02 7.89 -9.50
C PHE A 88 -4.87 8.84 -10.35
N ARG A 89 -4.30 9.41 -11.44
CA ARG A 89 -5.05 10.21 -12.42
C ARG A 89 -6.20 9.43 -13.03
N ARG A 90 -5.95 8.20 -13.49
CA ARG A 90 -6.98 7.32 -14.07
C ARG A 90 -8.09 7.02 -13.07
N VAL A 91 -7.74 6.79 -11.80
CA VAL A 91 -8.73 6.63 -10.72
C VAL A 91 -9.58 7.89 -10.57
N LEU A 92 -8.96 9.08 -10.53
CA LEU A 92 -9.69 10.35 -10.46
C LEU A 92 -10.63 10.55 -11.65
N GLU A 93 -10.19 10.24 -12.87
CA GLU A 93 -11.00 10.33 -14.09
C GLU A 93 -12.19 9.38 -14.06
N LEU A 94 -11.98 8.14 -13.62
CA LEU A 94 -13.05 7.17 -13.47
C LEU A 94 -14.09 7.62 -12.44
N LEU A 95 -13.65 8.17 -11.31
CA LEU A 95 -14.55 8.72 -10.28
C LEU A 95 -15.33 9.93 -10.82
N LYS A 96 -14.69 10.82 -11.58
CA LYS A 96 -15.36 11.94 -12.26
C LYS A 96 -16.41 11.46 -13.25
N ALA A 97 -16.12 10.44 -14.04
CA ALA A 97 -17.05 9.86 -14.99
C ALA A 97 -18.29 9.27 -14.29
N ARG A 98 -18.10 8.56 -13.17
CA ARG A 98 -19.21 8.01 -12.36
C ARG A 98 -20.13 9.07 -11.78
N ALA A 99 -19.57 10.19 -11.37
CA ALA A 99 -20.33 11.30 -10.79
C ALA A 99 -21.20 12.05 -11.82
N GLY A 100 -21.03 11.79 -13.13
CA GLY A 100 -21.83 12.43 -14.18
C GLY A 100 -21.73 13.97 -14.17
N GLY A 101 -20.59 14.52 -13.73
CA GLY A 101 -20.36 15.96 -13.61
C GLY A 101 -20.83 16.61 -12.31
N ARG A 102 -21.45 15.87 -11.38
CA ARG A 102 -21.84 16.38 -10.06
C ARG A 102 -20.63 16.45 -9.14
N LYS A 103 -20.13 17.67 -8.89
CA LYS A 103 -18.93 17.92 -8.06
C LYS A 103 -19.05 17.39 -6.63
N GLU A 104 -20.26 17.22 -6.13
CA GLU A 104 -20.55 16.81 -4.74
C GLU A 104 -20.48 15.30 -4.56
N GLU A 105 -20.52 14.55 -5.67
CA GLU A 105 -20.26 13.11 -5.74
C GLU A 105 -18.81 12.81 -6.14
N LEU A 106 -17.98 13.85 -6.27
CA LEU A 106 -16.55 13.67 -6.46
C LEU A 106 -15.98 12.93 -5.25
N ALA A 107 -14.92 12.22 -5.60
CA ALA A 107 -13.77 12.03 -4.74
C ALA A 107 -13.79 10.78 -3.88
N PHE A 108 -12.54 10.36 -3.71
CA PHE A 108 -12.10 9.64 -2.55
C PHE A 108 -12.84 10.09 -1.29
N SER A 109 -13.22 9.10 -0.49
CA SER A 109 -13.27 9.32 0.95
C SER A 109 -11.84 9.52 1.44
N TRP A 110 -11.64 10.46 2.36
CA TRP A 110 -10.30 10.86 2.78
C TRP A 110 -9.95 10.25 4.13
N ALA A 111 -8.80 9.58 4.19
CA ALA A 111 -8.27 8.95 5.37
C ALA A 111 -7.25 9.87 6.06
N LYS A 112 -7.39 10.00 7.37
CA LYS A 112 -6.39 10.55 8.30
C LYS A 112 -6.42 9.76 9.61
N ALA A 113 -5.55 10.08 10.56
CA ALA A 113 -5.58 9.50 11.90
C ALA A 113 -7.01 9.51 12.50
N ASN A 114 -7.35 8.41 13.16
CA ASN A 114 -8.63 8.14 13.83
C ASN A 114 -9.88 8.19 12.93
N THR A 115 -9.70 8.09 11.61
CA THR A 115 -10.83 8.05 10.68
C THR A 115 -11.39 6.63 10.54
N THR A 116 -12.67 6.45 10.83
CA THR A 116 -13.36 5.17 10.61
C THR A 116 -13.71 4.98 9.13
N ILE A 117 -13.08 4.00 8.49
CA ILE A 117 -13.30 3.62 7.09
C ILE A 117 -14.51 2.67 6.97
N PHE A 118 -14.66 1.78 7.95
CA PHE A 118 -15.76 0.81 8.02
C PHE A 118 -16.06 0.44 9.47
N GLN A 119 -17.34 0.26 9.77
CA GLN A 119 -17.81 -0.26 11.05
C GLN A 119 -19.00 -1.18 10.83
N SER A 120 -19.02 -2.27 11.59
CA SER A 120 -20.12 -3.23 11.73
C SER A 120 -20.03 -3.88 13.12
N ALA A 121 -20.94 -4.79 13.43
CA ALA A 121 -20.89 -5.54 14.69
C ALA A 121 -19.64 -6.44 14.81
N GLN A 122 -19.15 -6.99 13.69
CA GLN A 122 -18.04 -7.96 13.69
C GLN A 122 -16.71 -7.37 13.22
N CYS A 123 -16.72 -6.21 12.55
CA CYS A 123 -15.55 -5.67 11.87
C CYS A 123 -15.50 -4.14 11.98
N SER A 124 -14.32 -3.62 12.31
CA SER A 124 -13.98 -2.20 12.20
C SER A 124 -12.68 -2.00 11.43
N VAL A 125 -12.60 -0.92 10.67
CA VAL A 125 -11.41 -0.49 9.94
C VAL A 125 -11.20 0.98 10.25
N VAL A 126 -10.09 1.28 10.90
CA VAL A 126 -9.71 2.64 11.32
C VAL A 126 -8.37 2.99 10.67
N SER A 127 -8.29 4.18 10.12
CA SER A 127 -7.05 4.77 9.63
C SER A 127 -6.25 5.35 10.79
N LEU A 128 -4.97 4.99 10.90
CA LEU A 128 -4.07 5.47 11.95
C LEU A 128 -3.23 6.68 11.50
N SER A 129 -3.12 6.91 10.20
CA SER A 129 -2.32 7.97 9.60
C SER A 129 -2.99 8.52 8.33
N PRO A 130 -2.49 9.61 7.74
CA PRO A 130 -1.50 10.55 8.29
C PRO A 130 -2.02 11.31 9.53
N SER A 131 -1.09 11.80 10.36
CA SER A 131 -1.39 12.78 11.41
C SER A 131 -1.62 14.18 10.82
N ASP A 132 -2.19 15.10 11.59
CA ASP A 132 -2.37 16.50 11.15
C ASP A 132 -1.04 17.18 10.79
N ALA A 133 0.07 16.84 11.47
CA ALA A 133 1.39 17.36 11.12
C ALA A 133 1.93 16.75 9.82
N SER A 134 1.76 15.44 9.59
CA SER A 134 2.09 14.81 8.29
C SER A 134 1.32 15.46 7.15
N ILE A 135 0.02 15.77 7.36
CA ILE A 135 -0.81 16.45 6.35
C ILE A 135 -0.26 17.86 6.07
N THR A 136 0.07 18.61 7.11
CA THR A 136 0.61 19.98 6.99
C THR A 136 1.95 19.99 6.26
N LEU A 137 2.85 19.05 6.57
CA LEU A 137 4.14 18.91 5.89
C LEU A 137 3.93 18.58 4.42
N ALA A 138 3.08 17.60 4.12
CA ALA A 138 2.78 17.22 2.74
C ALA A 138 2.20 18.39 1.91
N PHE A 139 1.41 19.28 2.53
CA PHE A 139 0.92 20.48 1.86
C PHE A 139 2.05 21.44 1.49
N GLN A 140 3.00 21.65 2.40
CA GLN A 140 4.16 22.50 2.14
C GLN A 140 5.08 21.89 1.08
N GLU A 141 5.32 20.59 1.15
CA GLU A 141 6.25 19.90 0.27
C GLU A 141 5.71 19.73 -1.15
N ILE A 142 4.47 19.24 -1.30
CA ILE A 142 3.83 19.12 -2.61
C ILE A 142 3.68 20.51 -3.25
N GLY A 143 3.45 21.56 -2.45
CA GLY A 143 3.45 22.95 -2.91
C GLY A 143 4.77 23.38 -3.55
N LYS A 144 5.92 22.90 -3.05
CA LYS A 144 7.26 23.18 -3.62
C LYS A 144 7.50 22.48 -4.95
N LEU A 145 6.73 21.43 -5.29
CA LEU A 145 6.89 20.67 -6.54
C LEU A 145 6.24 21.36 -7.73
N VAL A 146 5.19 22.17 -7.49
CA VAL A 146 4.43 22.86 -8.54
C VAL A 146 5.25 23.90 -9.33
N PRO A 147 6.14 24.71 -8.72
CA PRO A 147 6.98 25.66 -9.46
C PRO A 147 8.09 25.01 -10.30
N THR A 148 8.45 23.75 -10.03
CA THR A 148 9.56 23.05 -10.72
C THR A 148 9.13 22.27 -11.96
N LEU A 149 7.89 22.46 -12.43
CA LEU A 149 7.32 21.83 -13.62
C LEU A 149 8.02 22.31 -14.91
N GLY A 150 9.20 21.75 -15.17
CA GLY A 150 9.98 21.88 -16.41
C GLY A 150 10.48 20.52 -16.93
N PRO A 151 11.07 20.45 -18.13
CA PRO A 151 11.25 19.22 -18.93
C PRO A 151 12.24 18.18 -18.38
N ARG A 152 12.78 18.35 -17.16
CA ARG A 152 13.69 17.40 -16.51
C ARG A 152 13.41 17.33 -15.02
N LEU A 153 12.32 16.67 -14.64
CA LEU A 153 12.01 16.39 -13.23
C LEU A 153 12.46 14.97 -12.86
N LYS A 154 13.17 14.86 -11.73
CA LYS A 154 13.34 13.59 -11.03
C LYS A 154 12.06 13.35 -10.21
N ALA A 155 11.53 12.13 -10.26
CA ALA A 155 10.44 11.70 -9.39
C ALA A 155 10.77 12.06 -7.93
N VAL A 156 9.84 12.77 -7.29
CA VAL A 156 10.02 13.27 -5.93
C VAL A 156 9.88 12.07 -5.00
N ALA A 157 11.01 11.56 -4.55
CA ALA A 157 11.08 10.30 -3.81
C ALA A 157 10.75 10.44 -2.31
N GLN A 158 10.82 11.64 -1.73
CA GLN A 158 10.82 11.80 -0.27
C GLN A 158 9.45 12.13 0.36
N THR A 159 8.42 12.51 -0.40
CA THR A 159 7.18 13.10 0.17
C THR A 159 5.99 12.14 0.29
N ALA A 160 6.08 10.93 -0.27
CA ALA A 160 4.91 10.04 -0.42
C ALA A 160 4.68 9.13 0.78
N ASN A 161 5.73 8.71 1.47
CA ASN A 161 5.65 7.72 2.52
C ASN A 161 5.11 8.31 3.84
N GLU A 162 5.42 9.57 4.14
CA GLU A 162 4.89 10.27 5.32
C GLU A 162 3.35 10.42 5.30
N VAL A 163 2.75 10.36 4.10
CA VAL A 163 1.31 10.45 3.93
C VAL A 163 0.62 9.09 3.80
N ALA A 164 1.38 8.00 3.87
CA ALA A 164 0.85 6.65 3.73
C ALA A 164 -0.21 6.36 4.80
N VAL A 165 -1.26 5.66 4.40
CA VAL A 165 -2.37 5.27 5.27
C VAL A 165 -2.10 3.92 5.91
N ALA A 166 -1.68 3.91 7.18
CA ALA A 166 -1.64 2.73 8.03
C ALA A 166 -3.05 2.43 8.56
N LEU A 167 -3.42 1.15 8.61
CA LEU A 167 -4.76 0.73 8.99
C LEU A 167 -4.73 -0.21 10.20
N TRP A 168 -5.65 0.03 11.13
CA TRP A 168 -6.05 -0.91 12.16
C TRP A 168 -7.35 -1.58 11.78
N ILE A 169 -7.35 -2.91 11.69
CA ILE A 169 -8.53 -3.71 11.37
C ILE A 169 -8.83 -4.62 12.54
N ARG A 170 -10.02 -4.49 13.11
CA ARG A 170 -10.55 -5.48 14.05
C ARG A 170 -11.55 -6.37 13.33
N PHE A 171 -11.39 -7.69 13.43
CA PHE A 171 -12.36 -8.67 12.93
C PHE A 171 -12.55 -9.79 13.95
N GLY A 172 -13.73 -9.85 14.57
CA GLY A 172 -13.97 -10.71 15.72
C GLY A 172 -13.00 -10.38 16.87
N ALA A 173 -12.26 -11.39 17.31
CA ALA A 173 -11.20 -11.27 18.32
C ALA A 173 -9.82 -10.85 17.76
N ASN A 174 -9.69 -10.71 16.42
CA ASN A 174 -8.41 -10.43 15.79
C ASN A 174 -8.20 -8.94 15.58
N ASN A 175 -6.96 -8.51 15.80
CA ASN A 175 -6.46 -7.21 15.36
C ASN A 175 -5.40 -7.43 14.29
N VAL A 176 -5.51 -6.68 13.19
CA VAL A 176 -4.58 -6.66 12.08
C VAL A 176 -4.05 -5.24 11.89
N LEU A 177 -2.74 -5.11 11.78
CA LEU A 177 -2.07 -3.85 11.47
C LEU A 177 -1.53 -3.91 10.04
N LEU A 178 -2.00 -3.02 9.17
CA LEU A 178 -1.44 -2.86 7.83
C LEU A 178 -0.58 -1.60 7.81
N GLY A 179 0.75 -1.78 7.82
CA GLY A 179 1.68 -0.67 8.03
C GLY A 179 1.92 0.25 6.83
N ALA A 180 1.36 -0.08 5.65
CA ALA A 180 1.64 0.61 4.40
C ALA A 180 3.17 0.82 4.23
N ASP A 181 3.57 2.00 3.76
CA ASP A 181 4.97 2.42 3.65
C ASP A 181 5.28 3.57 4.62
N LEU A 182 4.55 3.61 5.74
CA LEU A 182 4.72 4.67 6.73
C LEU A 182 6.08 4.52 7.43
N GLU A 183 6.84 5.61 7.47
CA GLU A 183 8.15 5.69 8.12
C GLU A 183 8.03 5.99 9.63
N ALA A 184 9.13 5.85 10.38
CA ALA A 184 9.13 6.06 11.83
C ALA A 184 8.74 7.50 12.21
N GLY A 185 9.24 8.47 11.44
CA GLY A 185 8.90 9.89 11.59
C GLY A 185 9.39 10.54 12.88
N THR A 186 8.67 11.57 13.32
CA THR A 186 8.94 12.37 14.53
C THR A 186 7.82 12.21 15.56
N ALA A 187 7.92 12.83 16.74
CA ALA A 187 6.83 12.78 17.73
C ALA A 187 5.45 13.25 17.20
N ARG A 188 5.40 13.96 16.06
CA ARG A 188 4.15 14.41 15.42
C ARG A 188 3.86 13.74 14.08
N THR A 189 4.69 12.83 13.61
CA THR A 189 4.70 12.31 12.23
C THR A 189 5.02 10.82 12.22
N GLY A 190 4.56 10.06 11.22
CA GLY A 190 4.89 8.63 11.09
C GLY A 190 4.42 7.76 12.28
N TRP A 191 5.12 6.63 12.51
CA TRP A 191 4.79 5.69 13.59
C TRP A 191 4.89 6.29 14.99
N LYS A 192 5.82 7.21 15.24
CA LYS A 192 5.98 7.84 16.56
C LYS A 192 4.74 8.63 16.97
N ALA A 193 4.08 9.31 16.02
CA ALA A 193 2.80 9.95 16.29
C ALA A 193 1.70 8.95 16.60
N ILE A 194 1.61 7.84 15.86
CA ILE A 194 0.59 6.81 16.12
C ILE A 194 0.79 6.22 17.52
N VAL A 195 2.02 5.91 17.91
CA VAL A 195 2.30 5.35 19.23
C VAL A 195 1.84 6.28 20.34
N ALA A 196 2.13 7.58 20.20
CA ALA A 196 1.79 8.63 21.16
C ALA A 196 0.30 9.03 21.15
N ASP A 197 -0.46 8.63 20.12
CA ASP A 197 -1.88 8.93 20.02
C ASP A 197 -2.69 8.08 21.00
N GLU A 198 -3.39 8.73 21.93
CA GLU A 198 -4.26 8.07 22.91
C GLU A 198 -5.65 7.73 22.35
N GLU A 199 -6.06 8.37 21.25
CA GLU A 199 -7.36 8.15 20.60
C GLU A 199 -7.35 6.95 19.64
N ARG A 200 -6.17 6.44 19.28
CA ARG A 200 -6.06 5.27 18.40
C ARG A 200 -6.75 4.04 19.04
N PRO A 201 -7.20 3.07 18.22
CA PRO A 201 -7.70 1.80 18.72
C PRO A 201 -6.74 1.11 19.70
N SER A 202 -7.29 0.54 20.77
CA SER A 202 -6.53 -0.19 21.78
C SER A 202 -6.27 -1.65 21.40
N GLY A 203 -5.27 -2.25 22.05
CA GLY A 203 -4.89 -3.65 21.88
C GLY A 203 -3.63 -3.83 21.04
N ARG A 204 -3.31 -5.09 20.73
CA ARG A 204 -2.14 -5.48 19.95
C ARG A 204 -2.55 -6.33 18.75
N ALA A 205 -1.89 -6.13 17.62
CA ALA A 205 -2.12 -6.84 16.38
C ALA A 205 -1.46 -8.22 16.38
N GLY A 206 -2.24 -9.24 16.06
CA GLY A 206 -1.77 -10.61 15.84
C GLY A 206 -1.29 -10.87 14.41
N LEU A 207 -1.61 -9.97 13.48
CA LEU A 207 -1.13 -9.98 12.09
C LEU A 207 -0.65 -8.59 11.70
N LEU A 208 0.53 -8.53 11.08
CA LEU A 208 1.17 -7.29 10.65
C LEU A 208 1.63 -7.39 9.19
N LYS A 209 1.19 -6.49 8.32
CA LYS A 209 1.97 -6.17 7.11
C LYS A 209 3.10 -5.25 7.55
N VAL A 210 4.33 -5.74 7.49
CA VAL A 210 5.50 -4.98 7.91
C VAL A 210 5.57 -3.68 7.09
N PRO A 211 5.76 -2.52 7.75
CA PRO A 211 5.83 -1.23 7.07
C PRO A 211 6.97 -1.17 6.06
N HIS A 212 6.74 -0.46 4.95
CA HIS A 212 7.76 -0.03 3.98
C HIS A 212 8.71 -1.15 3.54
N HIS A 213 8.12 -2.30 3.18
CA HIS A 213 8.85 -3.49 2.71
C HIS A 213 9.89 -4.05 3.70
N GLY A 214 9.81 -3.66 4.97
CA GLY A 214 10.77 -4.03 6.01
C GLY A 214 11.94 -3.07 6.22
N SER A 215 11.94 -1.90 5.56
CA SER A 215 12.97 -0.87 5.72
C SER A 215 13.27 -0.53 7.19
N ASP A 216 14.50 -0.10 7.47
CA ASP A 216 14.92 0.37 8.79
C ASP A 216 14.38 1.76 9.12
N ASP A 217 14.16 2.62 8.12
CA ASP A 217 13.51 3.93 8.28
C ASP A 217 12.07 3.85 8.82
N ALA A 218 11.40 2.71 8.64
CA ALA A 218 10.05 2.44 9.09
C ALA A 218 10.01 1.61 10.38
N HIS A 219 11.18 1.28 10.95
CA HIS A 219 11.27 0.54 12.19
C HIS A 219 11.19 1.45 13.41
N GLU A 220 10.03 1.50 14.04
CA GLU A 220 9.81 2.18 15.31
C GLU A 220 9.66 1.15 16.45
N PRO A 221 10.61 1.03 17.40
CA PRO A 221 10.56 0.04 18.48
C PRO A 221 9.26 0.09 19.29
N LEU A 222 8.75 1.28 19.59
CA LEU A 222 7.53 1.40 20.39
C LEU A 222 6.26 0.98 19.63
N MET A 223 6.28 0.97 18.29
CA MET A 223 5.20 0.37 17.49
C MET A 223 5.15 -1.14 17.72
N TRP A 224 6.31 -1.81 17.66
CA TRP A 224 6.40 -3.24 17.94
C TRP A 224 6.03 -3.56 19.39
N GLU A 225 6.46 -2.73 20.34
CA GLU A 225 6.17 -2.93 21.75
C GLU A 225 4.68 -2.74 22.08
N HIS A 226 4.06 -1.67 21.59
CA HIS A 226 2.72 -1.28 22.04
C HIS A 226 1.59 -1.75 21.12
N LEU A 227 1.84 -1.89 19.81
CA LEU A 227 0.80 -2.18 18.82
C LEU A 227 0.87 -3.60 18.27
N VAL A 228 1.93 -4.36 18.55
CA VAL A 228 2.16 -5.68 17.97
C VAL A 228 2.27 -6.73 19.08
N ALA A 229 1.61 -7.87 18.89
CA ALA A 229 1.71 -8.98 19.83
C ALA A 229 3.09 -9.68 19.70
N PRO A 230 3.69 -10.19 20.78
CA PRO A 230 5.00 -10.88 20.70
C PRO A 230 5.02 -12.09 19.75
N THR A 231 3.86 -12.74 19.56
CA THR A 231 3.66 -13.87 18.63
C THR A 231 2.99 -13.44 17.32
N CYS A 232 3.04 -12.15 16.99
CA CYS A 232 2.41 -11.61 15.79
C CYS A 232 2.97 -12.27 14.52
N MET A 233 2.09 -12.65 13.60
CA MET A 233 2.47 -13.03 12.26
C MET A 233 2.84 -11.77 11.47
N ALA A 234 4.12 -11.57 11.20
CA ALA A 234 4.61 -10.46 10.40
C ALA A 234 4.83 -10.90 8.95
N VAL A 235 4.34 -10.12 7.99
CA VAL A 235 4.50 -10.37 6.55
C VAL A 235 5.25 -9.21 5.92
N ILE A 236 6.43 -9.50 5.37
CA ILE A 236 7.18 -8.56 4.53
C ILE A 236 6.72 -8.72 3.08
N THR A 237 6.44 -7.58 2.44
CA THR A 237 6.14 -7.48 1.01
C THR A 237 7.31 -6.84 0.27
N PRO A 238 8.24 -7.59 -0.34
CA PRO A 238 9.50 -7.04 -0.84
C PRO A 238 9.37 -6.03 -1.99
N TYR A 239 10.25 -5.03 -2.00
CA TYR A 239 10.42 -4.08 -3.08
C TYR A 239 11.76 -4.28 -3.77
N ASN A 240 11.71 -4.90 -4.96
CA ASN A 240 12.90 -5.30 -5.71
C ASN A 240 13.34 -4.30 -6.78
N ALA A 241 12.56 -3.25 -7.03
CA ALA A 241 12.71 -2.35 -8.17
C ALA A 241 13.66 -1.15 -7.91
N SER A 242 14.18 -0.99 -6.70
CA SER A 242 15.13 0.07 -6.34
C SER A 242 16.60 -0.33 -6.53
N SER A 243 17.48 0.67 -6.47
CA SER A 243 18.94 0.47 -6.39
C SER A 243 19.37 -0.20 -5.08
N LYS A 244 18.56 -0.05 -4.02
CA LYS A 244 18.70 -0.72 -2.71
C LYS A 244 17.43 -1.53 -2.42
N PRO A 245 17.31 -2.76 -2.97
CA PRO A 245 16.14 -3.60 -2.77
C PRO A 245 15.87 -3.90 -1.29
N LEU A 246 14.59 -3.96 -0.95
CA LEU A 246 14.11 -4.23 0.40
C LEU A 246 13.29 -5.53 0.43
N PRO A 247 13.37 -6.32 1.51
CA PRO A 247 14.24 -6.11 2.68
C PRO A 247 15.70 -6.51 2.37
N SER A 248 16.65 -5.90 3.07
CA SER A 248 18.02 -6.44 3.18
C SER A 248 18.07 -7.62 4.16
N LYS A 249 19.21 -8.32 4.23
CA LYS A 249 19.43 -9.34 5.26
C LYS A 249 19.37 -8.74 6.67
N ALA A 250 19.96 -7.56 6.87
CA ALA A 250 19.94 -6.88 8.16
C ALA A 250 18.51 -6.50 8.59
N ASP A 251 17.65 -6.15 7.64
CA ASP A 251 16.24 -5.87 7.91
C ASP A 251 15.48 -7.11 8.38
N VAL A 252 15.70 -8.24 7.69
CA VAL A 252 15.12 -9.53 8.09
C VAL A 252 15.59 -9.92 9.49
N ASP A 253 16.89 -9.85 9.75
CA ASP A 253 17.48 -10.20 11.05
C ASP A 253 16.96 -9.28 12.18
N ARG A 254 16.76 -7.98 11.90
CA ARG A 254 16.16 -7.02 12.83
C ARG A 254 14.70 -7.37 13.14
N ILE A 255 13.92 -7.77 12.14
CA ILE A 255 12.49 -8.08 12.32
C ILE A 255 12.28 -9.45 13.00
N LEU A 256 13.14 -10.44 12.71
CA LEU A 256 13.10 -11.75 13.39
C LEU A 256 13.31 -11.65 14.91
N LYS A 257 13.97 -10.58 15.39
CA LYS A 257 14.08 -10.31 16.83
C LYS A 257 12.76 -9.87 17.47
N GLN A 258 11.80 -9.39 16.67
CA GLN A 258 10.50 -8.90 17.15
C GLN A 258 9.42 -9.98 17.16
N THR A 259 9.56 -11.01 16.32
CA THR A 259 8.60 -12.13 16.25
C THR A 259 9.22 -13.41 15.70
N PRO A 260 8.85 -14.59 16.23
CA PRO A 260 9.24 -15.88 15.66
C PRO A 260 8.41 -16.26 14.40
N HIS A 261 7.48 -15.43 13.97
CA HIS A 261 6.52 -15.73 12.90
C HIS A 261 6.63 -14.70 11.77
N LEU A 262 7.79 -14.68 11.12
CA LEU A 262 8.05 -13.82 9.97
C LEU A 262 7.83 -14.57 8.65
N TYR A 263 7.11 -13.94 7.73
CA TYR A 263 6.82 -14.46 6.40
C TYR A 263 7.23 -13.45 5.34
N LEU A 264 7.61 -13.96 4.16
CA LEU A 264 7.97 -13.17 3.00
C LEU A 264 6.98 -13.50 1.88
N SER A 265 6.35 -12.47 1.29
CA SER A 265 5.45 -12.67 0.14
C SER A 265 6.17 -13.04 -1.16
N GLY A 266 7.49 -13.18 -1.13
CA GLY A 266 8.27 -13.71 -2.25
C GLY A 266 9.71 -13.20 -2.21
N PRO A 267 10.74 -14.07 -2.19
CA PRO A 267 12.12 -13.62 -2.20
C PRO A 267 12.46 -12.87 -3.46
N ARG A 268 13.52 -12.07 -3.38
CA ARG A 268 14.11 -11.42 -4.54
C ARG A 268 14.32 -12.46 -5.65
N PRO A 269 13.78 -12.23 -6.86
CA PRO A 269 14.08 -13.11 -7.99
C PRO A 269 15.58 -13.06 -8.27
N SER A 270 16.19 -14.22 -8.54
CA SER A 270 17.51 -14.28 -9.15
C SER A 270 17.45 -13.48 -10.46
N LYS A 271 18.47 -12.65 -10.77
CA LYS A 271 18.53 -11.95 -12.06
C LYS A 271 18.50 -12.99 -13.18
N THR A 272 17.37 -13.10 -13.87
CA THR A 272 17.11 -14.10 -14.91
C THR A 272 17.59 -13.67 -16.29
N THR A 273 17.63 -12.36 -16.56
CA THR A 273 17.76 -11.87 -17.95
C THR A 273 19.20 -11.70 -18.42
N GLY A 274 20.19 -11.57 -17.52
CA GLY A 274 21.58 -11.25 -17.91
C GLY A 274 21.76 -9.94 -18.70
N LEU A 275 20.67 -9.18 -18.92
CA LEU A 275 20.66 -7.96 -19.71
C LEU A 275 21.21 -6.80 -18.90
N SER A 276 21.88 -5.87 -19.59
CA SER A 276 22.31 -4.63 -18.96
C SER A 276 21.11 -3.70 -18.72
N PRO A 277 21.15 -2.83 -17.69
CA PRO A 277 20.09 -1.87 -17.43
C PRO A 277 19.76 -0.95 -18.63
N ALA A 278 20.76 -0.68 -19.48
CA ALA A 278 20.58 0.14 -20.69
C ALA A 278 19.71 -0.60 -21.73
N VAL A 279 19.93 -1.89 -21.93
CA VAL A 279 19.15 -2.72 -22.84
C VAL A 279 17.71 -2.88 -22.33
N GLU A 280 17.53 -3.14 -21.04
CA GLU A 280 16.19 -3.22 -20.45
C GLU A 280 15.42 -1.90 -20.60
N ARG A 281 16.09 -0.75 -20.44
CA ARG A 281 15.48 0.56 -20.65
C ARG A 281 15.07 0.79 -22.10
N LEU A 282 15.93 0.43 -23.05
CA LEU A 282 15.62 0.53 -24.48
C LEU A 282 14.42 -0.36 -24.85
N ILE A 283 14.40 -1.61 -24.37
CA ILE A 283 13.29 -2.53 -24.61
C ILE A 283 11.97 -1.94 -24.11
N ARG A 284 11.95 -1.35 -22.90
CA ARG A 284 10.74 -0.69 -22.38
C ARG A 284 10.25 0.50 -23.20
N GLN A 285 11.14 1.17 -23.95
CA GLN A 285 10.77 2.28 -24.82
C GLN A 285 10.17 1.80 -26.15
N VAL A 286 10.73 0.73 -26.74
CA VAL A 286 10.32 0.24 -28.07
C VAL A 286 9.23 -0.84 -28.01
N ALA A 287 9.14 -1.55 -26.90
CA ALA A 287 8.20 -2.62 -26.64
C ALA A 287 7.67 -2.47 -25.20
N PRO A 288 6.77 -1.51 -24.93
CA PRO A 288 6.25 -1.25 -23.59
C PRO A 288 5.52 -2.45 -22.98
N ASP A 289 5.02 -3.36 -23.81
CA ASP A 289 4.38 -4.61 -23.39
C ASP A 289 5.36 -5.76 -23.14
N PHE A 290 6.66 -5.56 -23.38
CA PHE A 290 7.67 -6.55 -23.05
C PHE A 290 7.74 -6.74 -21.53
N ARG A 291 7.41 -7.94 -21.09
CA ARG A 291 7.38 -8.29 -19.67
C ARG A 291 8.12 -9.60 -19.43
N ASP A 292 8.95 -9.57 -18.40
CA ASP A 292 9.48 -10.80 -17.82
C ASP A 292 8.33 -11.55 -17.13
N VAL A 293 7.93 -12.66 -17.74
CA VAL A 293 6.95 -13.61 -17.18
C VAL A 293 7.63 -14.61 -16.24
N THR A 294 8.95 -14.58 -16.09
CA THR A 294 9.63 -15.38 -15.06
C THR A 294 9.39 -14.75 -13.69
N GLY A 295 8.88 -15.55 -12.76
CA GLY A 295 8.54 -15.10 -11.41
C GLY A 295 7.11 -15.46 -11.04
N ASN A 296 6.95 -16.60 -10.38
CA ASN A 296 5.71 -16.90 -9.68
C ASN A 296 5.47 -15.83 -8.61
N LEU A 297 4.26 -15.30 -8.51
CA LEU A 297 3.88 -14.48 -7.37
C LEU A 297 4.01 -15.33 -6.10
N GLY A 298 4.47 -14.73 -5.01
CA GLY A 298 4.26 -15.32 -3.70
C GLY A 298 3.05 -14.67 -3.04
N HIS A 299 2.33 -15.48 -2.27
CA HIS A 299 1.14 -15.05 -1.56
C HIS A 299 1.12 -15.74 -0.19
N VAL A 300 1.10 -14.92 0.86
CA VAL A 300 0.86 -15.36 2.23
C VAL A 300 -0.62 -15.13 2.50
N ARG A 301 -1.36 -16.22 2.78
CA ARG A 301 -2.79 -16.17 3.06
C ARG A 301 -3.02 -16.43 4.54
N PHE A 302 -3.63 -15.48 5.22
CA PHE A 302 -4.20 -15.67 6.55
C PHE A 302 -5.72 -15.81 6.43
N ARG A 303 -6.27 -16.92 6.92
CA ARG A 303 -7.70 -17.17 6.97
C ARG A 303 -8.17 -17.38 8.40
N VAL A 304 -9.37 -16.88 8.67
CA VAL A 304 -10.14 -17.11 9.89
C VAL A 304 -11.58 -17.41 9.48
N ASP A 305 -12.33 -18.06 10.37
CA ASP A 305 -13.77 -18.23 10.18
C ASP A 305 -14.54 -16.92 10.44
N SER A 306 -15.86 -16.95 10.29
CA SER A 306 -16.74 -15.79 10.48
C SER A 306 -16.73 -15.20 11.90
N ASN A 307 -16.26 -15.96 12.89
CA ASN A 307 -16.10 -15.51 14.27
C ASN A 307 -14.70 -14.98 14.56
N GLY A 308 -13.78 -15.07 13.57
CA GLY A 308 -12.39 -14.73 13.74
C GLY A 308 -11.55 -15.84 14.40
N ASN A 309 -12.05 -17.07 14.46
CA ASN A 309 -11.33 -18.21 15.02
C ASN A 309 -10.71 -19.05 13.90
N ASN A 310 -10.14 -20.21 14.25
CA ASN A 310 -9.60 -21.20 13.30
C ASN A 310 -8.56 -20.60 12.35
N HIS A 311 -7.52 -20.02 12.93
CA HIS A 311 -6.44 -19.34 12.20
C HIS A 311 -5.70 -20.33 11.31
N GLN A 312 -5.64 -20.04 10.01
CA GLN A 312 -4.89 -20.81 9.03
C GLN A 312 -3.92 -19.89 8.28
N ILE A 313 -2.69 -20.36 8.14
CA ILE A 313 -1.65 -19.69 7.35
C ILE A 313 -1.27 -20.63 6.22
N GLU A 314 -1.35 -20.13 4.99
CA GLU A 314 -0.98 -20.87 3.80
C GLU A 314 -0.01 -20.04 2.96
N LEU A 315 0.97 -20.72 2.37
CA LEU A 315 1.99 -20.11 1.53
C LEU A 315 1.83 -20.62 0.11
N PHE A 316 1.69 -19.71 -0.84
CA PHE A 316 1.53 -20.01 -2.25
C PHE A 316 2.68 -19.46 -3.07
N GLY A 317 3.00 -20.17 -4.15
CA GLY A 317 4.04 -19.77 -5.10
C GLY A 317 5.38 -19.59 -4.41
N ARG A 318 5.92 -18.37 -4.42
CA ARG A 318 7.24 -18.07 -3.84
C ARG A 318 7.19 -17.59 -2.39
N ALA A 319 6.02 -17.58 -1.74
CA ALA A 319 5.95 -17.17 -0.35
C ALA A 319 6.66 -18.18 0.55
N GLN A 320 7.35 -17.68 1.59
CA GLN A 320 8.12 -18.52 2.50
C GLN A 320 8.04 -17.99 3.94
N LYS A 321 8.10 -18.90 4.91
CA LYS A 321 8.34 -18.57 6.31
C LYS A 321 9.85 -18.38 6.50
N LEU A 322 10.23 -17.33 7.22
CA LEU A 322 11.60 -17.06 7.60
C LEU A 322 11.86 -17.56 9.01
N SER A 323 13.07 -18.02 9.27
CA SER A 323 13.57 -18.43 10.57
C SER A 323 14.91 -17.75 10.84
N ALA A 324 15.22 -17.57 12.12
CA ALA A 324 16.56 -17.18 12.57
C ALA A 324 17.61 -18.23 12.20
#